data_AF-R6ICN5-F1
#
_entry.id   AF-R6ICN5-F1
#
_cell.length_a   1.000
_cell.length_b   1.000
_cell.length_c   1.000
_cell.angle_alpha   90.00
_cell.angle_beta   90.00
_cell.angle_gamma   90.00
#
_symmetry.space_group_name_H-M   'P 1'
#
loop_
_entity.id
_entity.type
_entity.pdbx_description
1 polymer ?
#
loop_
_entity_poly.entity_id
_entity_poly.type
_entity_poly.pdbx_seq_one_letter_code
_entity_poly.pdbx_strand_id
1 'polypeptide(L)'
;MPDAEKVREMFPQIPVCCVPGNCDGYYDDEEAYKLITLGPLKAFLTHGHRYAVRGGKLDVLLYAVECCGAQIAMFGHTHRALFDQIGGIFVR
;
A
#
# COMPACT_ATOMS: atom_id res chain seq x y z
N MET A 1 1.96 9.97 11.56
CA MET A 1 2.98 8.90 11.43
C MET A 1 4.38 9.52 11.56
N PRO A 2 5.01 9.53 12.76
CA PRO A 2 6.20 10.34 13.05
C PRO A 2 7.43 9.99 12.20
N ASP A 3 7.60 8.71 11.85
CA ASP A 3 8.76 8.27 11.06
C ASP A 3 8.66 8.74 9.60
N ALA A 4 7.46 8.70 9.01
CA ALA A 4 7.23 9.20 7.66
C ALA A 4 7.44 10.73 7.57
N GLU A 5 7.06 11.47 8.61
CA GLU A 5 7.31 12.91 8.73
C GLU A 5 8.81 13.22 8.79
N LYS A 6 9.57 12.52 9.63
CA LYS A 6 11.03 12.66 9.69
C LYS A 6 11.70 12.38 8.34
N VAL A 7 11.26 11.36 7.61
CA VAL A 7 11.81 11.05 6.28
C VAL A 7 11.52 12.18 5.28
N ARG A 8 10.32 12.79 5.33
CA ARG A 8 9.99 13.97 4.51
C ARG A 8 10.89 15.16 4.84
N GLU A 9 11.17 15.40 6.11
CA GLU A 9 12.05 16.49 6.55
C GLU A 9 13.52 16.27 6.13
N MET A 10 14.00 15.03 6.24
CA MET A 10 15.38 14.69 5.85
C MET A 10 15.61 14.75 4.33
N PHE A 11 14.58 14.46 3.53
CA PHE A 11 14.67 14.39 2.07
C PHE A 11 13.51 15.13 1.38
N PRO A 12 13.42 16.47 1.50
CA PRO A 12 12.29 17.25 1.01
C PRO A 12 12.10 17.19 -0.51
N GLN A 13 13.15 16.82 -1.24
CA GLN A 13 13.14 16.63 -2.70
C GLN A 13 12.55 15.29 -3.15
N ILE A 14 12.34 14.34 -2.23
CA ILE A 14 11.81 13.01 -2.54
C ILE A 14 10.36 12.94 -2.05
N PRO A 15 9.37 12.76 -2.93
CA PRO A 15 7.98 12.57 -2.50
C PRO A 15 7.85 11.32 -1.62
N VAL A 16 7.31 11.50 -0.40
CA VAL A 16 7.00 10.40 0.52
C VAL A 16 5.51 10.17 0.54
N CYS A 17 5.09 8.94 0.22
CA CYS A 17 3.72 8.48 0.36
C CYS A 17 3.66 7.42 1.47
N CYS A 18 2.77 7.61 2.44
CA CYS A 18 2.56 6.69 3.56
C CYS A 18 1.07 6.38 3.71
N VAL A 19 0.78 5.20 4.27
CA VAL A 19 -0.57 4.70 4.57
C VAL A 19 -0.58 4.13 5.99
N PRO A 20 -1.68 4.29 6.75
CA PRO A 20 -1.72 3.91 8.16
C PRO A 20 -1.56 2.40 8.35
N GLY A 21 -0.59 2.01 9.17
CA GLY A 21 -0.40 0.65 9.67
C GLY A 21 -1.23 0.36 10.91
N ASN A 22 -1.35 -0.92 11.26
CA ASN A 22 -2.14 -1.32 12.44
C ASN A 22 -1.52 -0.85 13.78
N CYS A 23 -0.25 -0.43 13.78
CA CYS A 23 0.45 0.07 14.97
C CYS A 23 0.52 1.61 15.01
N ASP A 24 0.06 2.32 13.98
CA ASP A 24 0.17 3.78 13.91
C ASP A 24 -0.94 4.51 14.69
N GLY A 25 -1.93 3.78 15.19
CA GLY A 25 -3.11 4.32 15.89
C GLY A 25 -4.34 4.41 14.99
N TYR A 26 -5.52 4.63 15.61
CA TYR A 26 -6.75 4.93 14.88
C TYR A 26 -6.77 6.41 14.50
N TYR A 27 -6.35 6.71 13.27
CA TYR A 27 -6.65 7.99 12.64
C TYR A 27 -7.97 7.82 11.88
N ASP A 28 -9.08 8.26 12.46
CA ASP A 28 -10.42 8.15 11.83
C ASP A 28 -10.49 8.91 10.48
N ASP A 29 -9.61 9.88 10.26
CA ASP A 29 -9.55 10.70 9.04
C ASP A 29 -8.51 10.22 7.99
N GLU A 30 -7.69 9.18 8.27
CA GLU A 30 -6.72 8.70 7.28
C GLU A 30 -7.28 7.58 6.39
N GLU A 31 -7.24 7.79 5.08
CA GLU A 31 -7.60 6.77 4.10
C GLU A 31 -6.75 5.51 4.27
N ALA A 32 -7.42 4.37 4.40
CA ALA A 32 -6.83 3.05 4.64
C ALA A 32 -5.92 2.54 3.50
N TYR A 33 -6.05 3.18 2.34
CA TYR A 33 -5.30 2.92 1.13
C TYR A 33 -5.09 4.24 0.39
N LYS A 34 -4.11 4.27 -0.51
CA LYS A 34 -3.89 5.39 -1.42
C LYS A 34 -3.72 4.89 -2.84
N LEU A 35 -4.18 5.68 -3.81
CA LEU A 35 -3.85 5.49 -5.21
C LEU A 35 -2.81 6.53 -5.62
N ILE A 36 -1.68 6.06 -6.13
CA ILE A 36 -0.66 6.93 -6.71
C ILE A 36 -0.44 6.58 -8.17
N THR A 37 -0.10 7.58 -8.97
CA THR A 37 0.23 7.41 -10.38
C THR A 37 1.74 7.30 -10.52
N LEU A 38 2.22 6.22 -11.14
CA LEU A 38 3.61 5.96 -11.47
C LEU A 38 3.73 5.87 -13.00
N GLY A 39 3.96 7.02 -13.64
CA GLY A 39 3.92 7.12 -15.11
C GLY A 39 2.53 6.78 -15.66
N PRO A 40 2.39 5.80 -16.58
CA PRO A 40 1.09 5.38 -17.10
C PRO A 40 0.32 4.43 -16.17
N LEU A 41 0.94 3.97 -15.07
CA LEU A 41 0.38 2.97 -14.17
C LEU A 41 -0.19 3.61 -12.91
N LYS A 42 -1.21 2.98 -12.33
CA LYS A 42 -1.73 3.31 -10.99
C LYS A 42 -1.32 2.22 -10.01
N ALA A 43 -0.80 2.64 -8.86
CA ALA A 43 -0.44 1.78 -7.75
C ALA A 43 -1.40 2.00 -6.58
N PHE A 44 -1.90 0.89 -6.04
CA PHE A 44 -2.71 0.79 -4.85
C PHE A 44 -1.81 0.50 -3.66
N LEU A 45 -1.71 1.43 -2.72
CA LEU A 45 -0.89 1.32 -1.52
C LEU A 45 -1.78 1.05 -0.32
N THR A 46 -1.44 0.06 0.51
CA THR A 46 -2.10 -0.17 1.80
C THR A 46 -1.14 -0.84 2.77
N HIS A 47 -1.39 -0.76 4.09
CA HIS A 47 -0.63 -1.60 5.02
C HIS A 47 -0.92 -3.10 4.82
N GLY A 48 -2.14 -3.48 4.42
CA GLY A 48 -2.53 -4.87 4.16
C GLY A 48 -3.26 -5.56 5.32
N HIS A 49 -3.22 -5.02 6.55
CA HIS A 49 -3.91 -5.60 7.71
C HIS A 49 -5.44 -5.71 7.53
N ARG A 50 -6.04 -4.83 6.70
CA ARG A 50 -7.47 -4.84 6.36
C ARG A 50 -7.83 -5.78 5.19
N TYR A 51 -6.83 -6.38 4.54
CA TYR A 51 -6.98 -7.19 3.33
C TYR A 51 -6.64 -8.68 3.55
N ALA A 52 -6.56 -9.13 4.81
CA ALA A 52 -6.33 -10.53 5.20
C ALA A 52 -5.02 -11.17 4.66
N VAL A 53 -4.05 -10.34 4.22
CA VAL A 53 -2.80 -10.78 3.59
C VAL A 53 -1.90 -11.62 4.48
N ARG A 54 -2.02 -11.50 5.81
CA ARG A 54 -1.23 -12.29 6.77
C ARG A 54 -1.45 -13.79 6.63
N GLY A 55 -2.64 -14.20 6.18
CA GLY A 55 -2.97 -15.60 5.90
C GLY A 55 -2.42 -16.15 4.59
N GLY A 56 -1.64 -15.34 3.84
CA GLY A 56 -1.11 -15.70 2.51
C GLY A 56 -2.15 -15.61 1.39
N LYS A 57 -3.37 -15.19 1.70
CA LYS A 57 -4.44 -14.96 0.71
C LYS A 57 -4.34 -13.54 0.17
N LEU A 58 -4.46 -13.40 -1.14
CA LEU A 58 -4.36 -12.10 -1.82
C LEU A 58 -5.68 -11.69 -2.48
N ASP A 59 -6.71 -12.54 -2.45
CA ASP A 59 -7.95 -12.35 -3.21
C ASP A 59 -8.64 -11.01 -2.90
N VAL A 60 -8.73 -10.65 -1.61
CA VAL A 60 -9.37 -9.40 -1.16
C VAL A 60 -8.55 -8.18 -1.58
N LEU A 61 -7.21 -8.29 -1.55
CA LEU A 61 -6.31 -7.23 -1.99
C LEU A 61 -6.43 -7.02 -3.51
N LEU A 62 -6.36 -8.11 -4.28
CA LEU A 62 -6.44 -8.08 -5.74
C LEU A 62 -7.77 -7.50 -6.21
N TYR A 63 -8.89 -7.93 -5.61
CA TYR A 63 -10.21 -7.39 -5.92
C TYR A 63 -10.28 -5.87 -5.69
N ALA A 64 -9.71 -5.37 -4.58
CA ALA A 64 -9.70 -3.93 -4.31
C ALA A 64 -8.84 -3.15 -5.32
N VAL A 65 -7.70 -3.71 -5.73
CA VAL A 65 -6.81 -3.13 -6.74
C VAL A 65 -7.54 -3.04 -8.09
N GLU A 66 -8.26 -4.11 -8.48
CA GLU A 66 -9.09 -4.14 -9.70
C GLU A 66 -10.20 -3.10 -9.67
N CYS A 67 -10.97 -3.01 -8.56
CA CYS A 67 -12.04 -2.02 -8.41
C CYS A 67 -11.52 -0.57 -8.53
N CYS A 68 -10.28 -0.33 -8.11
CA CYS A 68 -9.62 0.97 -8.24
C CYS A 68 -8.98 1.21 -9.63
N GLY A 69 -9.01 0.22 -10.52
CA GLY A 69 -8.37 0.30 -11.84
C GLY A 69 -6.84 0.44 -11.76
N ALA A 70 -6.22 -0.13 -10.74
CA ALA A 70 -4.78 -0.12 -10.53
C ALA A 70 -4.11 -1.37 -11.11
N GLN A 71 -2.82 -1.24 -11.46
CA GLN A 71 -2.01 -2.32 -12.05
C GLN A 71 -0.94 -2.82 -11.07
N ILE A 72 -0.74 -2.12 -9.96
CA ILE A 72 0.26 -2.46 -8.95
C ILE A 72 -0.43 -2.46 -7.58
N ALA A 73 -0.26 -3.52 -6.83
CA ALA A 73 -0.59 -3.61 -5.41
C ALA A 73 0.70 -3.50 -4.61
N MET A 74 0.78 -2.51 -3.70
CA MET A 74 1.88 -2.32 -2.76
C MET A 74 1.35 -2.51 -1.34
N PHE A 75 1.81 -3.54 -0.63
CA PHE A 75 1.34 -3.85 0.71
C PHE A 75 2.45 -4.31 1.66
N GLY A 76 2.16 -4.19 2.95
CA GLY A 76 3.05 -4.58 4.04
C GLY A 76 2.45 -5.67 4.92
N HIS A 77 2.56 -5.49 6.24
CA HIS A 77 1.99 -6.34 7.30
C HIS A 77 2.54 -7.77 7.42
N THR A 78 2.98 -8.42 6.33
CA THR A 78 3.50 -9.79 6.36
C THR A 78 4.95 -9.88 6.85
N HIS A 79 5.70 -8.78 6.78
CA HIS A 79 7.15 -8.71 7.02
C HIS A 79 7.95 -9.68 6.13
N ARG A 80 7.38 -10.05 4.97
CA ARG A 80 7.99 -10.94 4.00
C ARG A 80 7.96 -10.26 2.63
N ALA A 81 9.12 -10.18 2.00
CA ALA A 81 9.20 -9.68 0.64
C ALA A 81 8.40 -10.60 -0.30
N LEU A 82 7.55 -10.00 -1.11
CA LEU A 82 6.81 -10.65 -2.19
C LEU A 82 7.02 -9.86 -3.47
N PHE A 83 7.16 -10.56 -4.59
CA PHE A 83 7.12 -9.96 -5.91
C PHE A 83 6.53 -10.99 -6.86
N ASP A 84 5.30 -10.75 -7.30
CA ASP A 84 4.57 -11.68 -8.17
C ASP A 84 3.68 -10.93 -9.15
N GLN A 85 3.19 -11.61 -10.19
CA GLN A 85 2.21 -11.09 -11.13
C GLN A 85 0.99 -12.01 -11.18
N ILE A 86 -0.13 -11.53 -10.66
CA ILE A 86 -1.37 -12.30 -10.50
C ILE A 86 -2.50 -11.59 -11.24
N GLY A 87 -3.12 -12.26 -12.22
CA GLY A 87 -4.24 -11.67 -12.97
C GLY A 87 -3.88 -10.39 -13.74
N GLY A 88 -2.61 -10.19 -14.09
CA GLY A 88 -2.13 -8.96 -14.73
C GLY A 88 -1.79 -7.81 -13.75
N ILE A 89 -1.98 -8.01 -12.45
CA ILE A 89 -1.58 -7.08 -11.39
C ILE A 89 -0.20 -7.47 -10.86
N PHE A 90 0.71 -6.50 -10.76
CA PHE A 90 1.96 -6.66 -10.03
C PHE A 90 1.73 -6.52 -8.54
N VAL A 91 2.14 -7.53 -7.76
CA VAL A 91 1.95 -7.58 -6.31
C VAL A 91 3.30 -7.45 -5.62
N ARG A 92 3.44 -6.45 -4.75
CA ARG A 92 4.68 -6.10 -4.06
C ARG A 92 4.45 -5.68 -2.61
#